data_AF-A0A7E4ZTL6-F1
#
_entry.id   AF-A0A7E4ZTL6-F1
#
_cell.length_a   1.000
_cell.length_b   1.000
_cell.length_c   1.000
_cell.angle_alpha   90.00
_cell.angle_beta   90.00
_cell.angle_gamma   90.00
#
_symmetry.space_group_name_H-M   'P 1'
#
loop_
_entity.id
_entity.type
_entity.pdbx_description
1 polymer ?
#
loop_
_entity_poly.entity_id
_entity_poly.type
_entity_poly.pdbx_seq_one_letter_code
_entity_poly.pdbx_strand_id
1 'polypeptide(L)'
;MTWRFYDLEANLNMSKAQLRAERAAWASELPAGNKVLYEKYATSANATRTFLAKLAETKQTNASAQARALFTAVLAITSNTSLSRSEEAARLDSLMSTAPAGVVAELDSLI
;
A
#
# COMPACT_ATOMS: atom_id res chain seq x y z
N MET A 1 -25.45 -2.28 8.62
CA MET A 1 -24.43 -1.45 9.32
C MET A 1 -23.10 -1.61 8.60
N THR A 2 -22.99 -1.05 7.39
CA THR A 2 -21.86 -1.27 6.43
C THR A 2 -21.13 0.02 6.06
N TRP A 3 -21.67 1.19 6.41
CA TRP A 3 -21.10 2.50 6.03
C TRP A 3 -19.74 2.79 6.68
N ARG A 4 -19.55 2.43 7.96
CA ARG A 4 -18.34 2.77 8.72
C ARG A 4 -17.04 2.20 8.14
N PHE A 5 -17.08 1.02 7.49
CA PHE A 5 -15.92 0.48 6.78
C PHE A 5 -15.54 1.36 5.58
N TYR A 6 -16.52 1.75 4.78
CA TYR A 6 -16.30 2.62 3.61
C TYR A 6 -15.90 4.03 4.03
N ASP A 7 -16.44 4.56 5.12
CA ASP A 7 -16.04 5.88 5.67
C ASP A 7 -14.58 5.87 6.12
N LEU A 8 -14.13 4.78 6.77
CA LEU A 8 -12.72 4.59 7.12
C LEU A 8 -11.86 4.47 5.85
N GLU A 9 -12.26 3.67 4.87
CA GLU A 9 -11.54 3.52 3.59
C GLU A 9 -11.45 4.82 2.78
N ALA A 10 -12.50 5.64 2.81
CA ALA A 10 -12.56 6.90 2.09
C ALA A 10 -11.75 8.02 2.76
N ASN A 11 -11.34 7.84 4.03
CA ASN A 11 -10.56 8.85 4.73
C ASN A 11 -9.09 8.84 4.28
N LEU A 12 -8.77 9.74 3.35
CA LEU A 12 -7.44 9.86 2.77
C LEU A 12 -6.42 10.55 3.69
N ASN A 13 -6.87 11.21 4.76
CA ASN A 13 -6.04 12.05 5.63
C ASN A 13 -5.57 11.33 6.90
N MET A 14 -6.17 10.18 7.25
CA MET A 14 -5.63 9.34 8.31
C MET A 14 -4.36 8.63 7.87
N SER A 15 -3.36 8.59 8.75
CA SER A 15 -2.19 7.74 8.53
C SER A 15 -2.59 6.27 8.44
N LYS A 16 -1.81 5.47 7.71
CA LYS A 16 -2.05 4.01 7.61
C LYS A 16 -2.05 3.32 8.98
N ALA A 17 -1.27 3.81 9.95
CA ALA A 17 -1.28 3.33 11.33
C ALA A 17 -2.61 3.63 12.04
N GLN A 18 -3.09 4.88 11.98
CA GLN A 18 -4.39 5.28 12.54
C GLN A 18 -5.53 4.49 11.91
N LEU A 19 -5.52 4.37 10.58
CA LEU A 19 -6.50 3.60 9.82
C LEU A 19 -6.57 2.13 10.28
N ARG A 20 -5.42 1.51 10.57
CA ARG A 20 -5.35 0.15 11.10
C ARG A 20 -5.93 0.06 12.51
N ALA A 21 -5.62 1.03 13.38
CA ALA A 21 -6.15 1.09 14.73
C ALA A 21 -7.69 1.26 14.74
N GLU A 22 -8.21 2.21 13.96
CA GLU A 22 -9.65 2.45 13.81
C GLU A 22 -10.38 1.23 13.24
N ARG A 23 -9.79 0.55 12.25
CA ARG A 23 -10.34 -0.71 11.74
C ARG A 23 -10.34 -1.81 12.78
N ALA A 24 -9.29 -1.94 13.57
CA ALA A 24 -9.22 -2.95 14.63
C ALA A 24 -10.28 -2.69 15.71
N ALA A 25 -10.47 -1.42 16.10
CA ALA A 25 -11.53 -1.01 17.01
C ALA A 25 -12.92 -1.32 16.44
N TRP A 26 -13.20 -0.90 15.20
CA TRP A 26 -14.46 -1.22 14.52
C TRP A 26 -14.69 -2.72 14.38
N ALA A 27 -13.66 -3.48 13.99
CA ALA A 27 -13.76 -4.94 13.83
C ALA A 27 -14.04 -5.66 15.16
N SER A 28 -13.61 -5.10 16.29
CA SER A 28 -13.92 -5.64 17.62
C SER A 28 -15.40 -5.50 18.01
N GLU A 29 -16.10 -4.53 17.41
CA GLU A 29 -17.53 -4.28 17.60
C GLU A 29 -18.41 -5.16 16.68
N LEU A 30 -17.81 -5.90 15.73
CA LEU A 30 -18.56 -6.72 14.79
C LEU A 30 -19.11 -8.00 15.45
N PRO A 31 -20.34 -8.42 15.07
CA PRO A 31 -20.83 -9.75 15.39
C PRO A 31 -19.88 -10.84 14.88
N ALA A 32 -19.83 -11.98 15.57
CA ALA A 32 -18.86 -13.06 15.32
C ALA A 32 -18.76 -13.48 13.83
N GLY A 33 -19.88 -13.60 13.12
CA GLY A 33 -19.89 -13.93 11.69
C GLY A 33 -19.22 -12.87 10.79
N ASN A 34 -19.44 -11.59 11.08
CA ASN A 34 -18.85 -10.47 10.33
C ASN A 34 -17.38 -10.28 10.68
N LYS A 35 -16.99 -10.58 11.92
CA LYS A 35 -15.58 -10.56 12.36
C LYS A 35 -14.73 -11.56 11.56
N VAL A 36 -15.22 -12.79 11.37
CA VAL A 36 -14.52 -13.81 10.57
C VAL A 36 -14.38 -13.39 9.11
N LEU A 37 -15.41 -12.74 8.53
CA LEU A 37 -15.32 -12.21 7.17
C LEU A 37 -14.27 -11.10 7.06
N TYR A 38 -14.21 -10.19 8.04
CA TYR A 38 -13.21 -9.14 8.10
C TYR A 38 -11.78 -9.71 8.27
N GLU A 39 -11.59 -10.71 9.14
CA GLU A 39 -10.29 -11.38 9.34
C GLU A 39 -9.80 -12.08 8.06
N LYS A 40 -10.72 -12.72 7.31
CA LYS A 40 -10.41 -13.29 5.99
C LYS A 40 -9.98 -12.23 4.99
N TYR A 41 -10.72 -11.11 4.92
CA TYR A 41 -10.36 -9.97 4.08
C TYR A 41 -8.98 -9.40 4.44
N ALA A 42 -8.72 -9.16 5.73
CA ALA A 42 -7.46 -8.60 6.21
C ALA A 42 -6.27 -9.53 5.89
N THR A 43 -6.44 -10.84 6.09
CA THR A 43 -5.44 -11.85 5.72
C THR A 43 -5.16 -11.85 4.22
N SER A 44 -6.22 -11.84 3.40
CA SER A 44 -6.10 -11.81 1.93
C SER A 44 -5.38 -10.55 1.44
N ALA A 45 -5.76 -9.37 1.95
CA ALA A 45 -5.11 -8.12 1.59
C ALA A 45 -3.61 -8.09 1.96
N ASN A 46 -3.25 -8.69 3.10
CA ASN A 46 -1.86 -8.81 3.53
C ASN A 46 -1.07 -9.80 2.65
N ALA A 47 -1.70 -10.92 2.25
CA ALA A 47 -1.12 -11.88 1.32
C ALA A 47 -0.87 -11.24 -0.06
N THR A 48 -1.81 -10.45 -0.59
CA THR A 48 -1.62 -9.69 -1.84
C THR A 48 -0.47 -8.69 -1.73
N ARG A 49 -0.37 -7.93 -0.63
CA ARG A 49 0.79 -7.03 -0.41
C ARG A 49 2.11 -7.78 -0.38
N THR A 50 2.16 -8.92 0.31
CA THR A 50 3.36 -9.75 0.39
C THR A 50 3.73 -10.33 -0.97
N PHE A 51 2.74 -10.78 -1.75
CA PHE A 51 2.93 -11.24 -3.11
C PHE A 51 3.48 -10.13 -4.00
N LEU A 52 2.89 -8.93 -3.97
CA LEU A 52 3.38 -7.78 -4.73
C LEU A 52 4.80 -7.39 -4.33
N ALA A 53 5.14 -7.43 -3.03
CA ALA A 53 6.50 -7.18 -2.54
C ALA A 53 7.52 -8.23 -3.04
N LYS A 54 7.14 -9.51 -3.08
CA LYS A 54 7.98 -10.59 -3.62
C LYS A 54 8.11 -10.53 -5.14
N LEU A 55 7.02 -10.21 -5.84
CA LEU A 55 7.03 -10.00 -7.30
C LEU A 55 7.99 -8.86 -7.65
N ALA A 56 7.94 -7.80 -6.87
CA ALA A 56 8.86 -6.68 -6.91
C ALA A 56 10.33 -7.04 -6.66
N GLU A 57 10.60 -7.83 -5.62
CA GLU A 57 11.95 -8.34 -5.31
C GLU A 57 12.50 -9.21 -6.45
N THR A 58 11.65 -10.02 -7.07
CA THR A 58 12.01 -10.87 -8.21
C THR A 58 12.28 -10.05 -9.48
N LYS A 59 11.56 -8.94 -9.66
CA LYS A 59 11.72 -8.02 -10.80
C LYS A 59 12.94 -7.10 -10.65
N GLN A 60 13.39 -6.82 -9.42
CA GLN A 60 14.62 -6.05 -9.16
C GLN A 60 15.87 -6.71 -9.74
N THR A 61 15.96 -8.04 -9.77
CA THR A 61 17.16 -8.75 -10.24
C THR A 61 17.51 -8.49 -11.71
N ASN A 62 16.52 -8.16 -12.54
CA ASN A 62 16.71 -7.92 -13.97
C ASN A 62 16.71 -6.42 -14.34
N ALA A 63 16.55 -5.54 -13.35
CA ALA A 63 16.41 -4.10 -13.56
C ALA A 63 17.75 -3.35 -13.45
N SER A 64 17.84 -2.22 -14.14
CA SER A 64 18.95 -1.28 -14.03
C SER A 64 19.15 -0.81 -12.58
N ALA A 65 20.36 -0.35 -12.24
CA ALA A 65 20.64 0.16 -10.90
C ALA A 65 19.73 1.34 -10.53
N GLN A 66 19.36 2.16 -11.52
CA GLN A 66 18.47 3.31 -11.34
C GLN A 66 17.02 2.86 -11.11
N ALA A 67 16.52 1.87 -11.86
CA ALA A 67 15.19 1.31 -11.66
C ALA A 67 15.07 0.61 -10.29
N ARG A 68 16.11 -0.12 -9.86
CA ARG A 68 16.17 -0.69 -8.51
C ARG A 68 16.13 0.37 -7.41
N ALA A 69 16.86 1.48 -7.57
CA ALA A 69 16.87 2.58 -6.62
C ALA A 69 15.50 3.27 -6.55
N LEU A 70 14.89 3.56 -7.70
CA LEU A 70 13.53 4.14 -7.78
C LEU A 70 12.51 3.23 -7.10
N PHE A 71 12.57 1.93 -7.38
CA PHE A 71 11.69 0.95 -6.78
C PHE A 71 11.87 0.85 -5.25
N THR A 72 13.11 0.91 -4.76
CA THR A 72 13.41 0.93 -3.32
C THR A 72 12.81 2.17 -2.65
N ALA A 73 12.87 3.33 -3.32
CA ALA A 73 12.24 4.55 -2.83
C ALA A 73 10.71 4.45 -2.80
N VAL A 74 10.08 3.85 -3.83
CA VAL A 74 8.64 3.55 -3.84
C VAL A 74 8.25 2.63 -2.68
N LEU A 75 9.03 1.56 -2.43
CA LEU A 75 8.80 0.67 -1.28
C LEU A 75 8.92 1.41 0.07
N ALA A 76 9.91 2.28 0.22
CA ALA A 76 10.07 3.06 1.45
C ALA A 76 8.86 3.97 1.72
N ILE A 77 8.30 4.60 0.68
CA ILE A 77 7.11 5.45 0.80
C ILE A 77 5.87 4.61 1.13
N THR A 78 5.61 3.54 0.37
CA THR A 78 4.42 2.69 0.53
C THR A 78 4.42 1.89 1.83
N SER A 79 5.59 1.51 2.36
CA SER A 79 5.74 0.84 3.65
C SER A 79 5.67 1.78 4.86
N ASN A 80 5.88 3.10 4.68
CA ASN A 80 5.83 4.06 5.78
C ASN A 80 4.42 4.22 6.34
N THR A 81 4.17 3.65 7.52
CA THR A 81 2.85 3.61 8.15
C THR A 81 2.38 4.95 8.72
N SER A 82 3.29 5.91 8.88
CA SER A 82 2.98 7.24 9.40
C SER A 82 2.37 8.16 8.35
N LEU A 83 2.52 7.83 7.07
CA LEU A 83 1.89 8.59 5.99
C LEU A 83 0.40 8.24 5.85
N SER A 84 -0.40 9.27 5.56
CA SER A 84 -1.74 9.13 5.04
C SER A 84 -1.74 8.73 3.55
N ARG A 85 -2.91 8.35 3.00
CA ARG A 85 -3.02 7.98 1.58
C ARG A 85 -2.75 9.17 0.66
N SER A 86 -3.21 10.37 1.05
CA SER A 86 -2.96 11.59 0.27
C SER A 86 -1.48 11.98 0.28
N GLU A 87 -0.80 11.89 1.42
CA GLU A 87 0.64 12.15 1.51
C GLU A 87 1.49 11.10 0.80
N GLU A 88 1.10 9.82 0.89
CA GLU A 88 1.72 8.74 0.12
C GLU A 88 1.61 9.02 -1.38
N ALA A 89 0.41 9.34 -1.88
CA ALA A 89 0.18 9.66 -3.27
C ALA A 89 1.02 10.87 -3.74
N ALA A 90 1.06 11.96 -2.96
CA ALA A 90 1.85 13.14 -3.28
C ALA A 90 3.36 12.85 -3.33
N ARG A 91 3.87 12.03 -2.40
CA ARG A 91 5.28 11.64 -2.40
C ARG A 91 5.64 10.70 -3.54
N LEU A 92 4.75 9.78 -3.89
CA LEU A 92 4.93 8.92 -5.06
C LEU A 92 4.91 9.74 -6.35
N ASP A 93 3.97 10.67 -6.50
CA ASP A 93 3.89 11.54 -7.68
C ASP A 93 5.15 12.42 -7.82
N SER A 94 5.64 12.99 -6.72
CA SER A 94 6.91 13.74 -6.70
C SER A 94 8.12 12.86 -7.05
N LEU A 95 8.16 11.61 -6.55
CA LEU A 95 9.23 10.67 -6.85
C LEU A 95 9.22 10.26 -8.34
N MET A 96 8.03 9.95 -8.89
CA MET A 96 7.89 9.52 -10.28
C MET A 96 8.13 10.67 -11.27
N SER A 97 7.73 11.90 -10.93
CA SER A 97 7.97 13.08 -11.77
C SER A 97 9.44 13.55 -11.80
N THR A 98 10.21 13.22 -10.76
CA THR A 98 11.66 13.54 -10.70
C THR A 98 12.54 12.42 -11.24
N ALA A 99 12.00 11.21 -11.38
CA ALA A 99 12.71 10.09 -11.96
C ALA A 99 12.91 10.27 -13.49
N PRO A 100 14.03 9.78 -14.05
CA PRO A 100 14.20 9.78 -15.51
C PRO A 100 13.10 8.95 -16.18
N ALA A 101 12.49 9.49 -17.25
CA ALA A 101 11.39 8.83 -17.96
C ALA A 101 11.73 7.40 -18.44
N GLY A 102 12.98 7.15 -18.85
CA GLY A 102 13.45 5.82 -19.23
C GLY A 102 13.47 4.82 -18.07
N VAL A 103 13.73 5.29 -16.85
CA VAL A 103 13.73 4.47 -15.63
C VAL A 103 12.29 4.16 -15.19
N VAL A 104 11.38 5.13 -15.34
CA VAL A 104 9.95 4.94 -15.11
C VAL A 104 9.36 3.92 -16.10
N ALA A 105 9.67 4.07 -17.39
CA ALA A 105 9.21 3.14 -18.42
C ALA A 105 9.76 1.72 -18.24
N GLU A 106 11.01 1.58 -17.80
CA GLU A 106 11.60 0.29 -17.43
C GLU A 106 10.80 -0.36 -16.29
N LEU A 107 10.48 0.42 -15.25
CA LEU A 107 9.67 -0.03 -14.12
C LEU A 107 8.25 -0.44 -14.52
N ASP A 108 7.59 0.35 -15.37
CA ASP A 108 6.26 0.02 -15.89
C ASP A 108 6.28 -1.25 -16.73
N SER A 109 7.33 -1.46 -17.55
CA SER A 109 7.48 -2.68 -18.36
C SER A 109 7.72 -3.93 -17.53
N LEU A 110 8.17 -3.76 -16.29
CA LEU A 110 8.39 -4.86 -15.38
C LEU A 110 7.09 -5.30 -14.72
N ILE A 111 6.09 -4.45 -14.49
CA ILE A 111 4.85 -4.76 -13.74
C ILE A 111 3.90 -5.63 -14.56
#